data_AF-A0A3B9DSN2-F1
#
_entry.id   AF-A0A3B9DSN2-F1
#
_cell.length_a   1.000
_cell.length_b   1.000
_cell.length_c   1.000
_cell.angle_alpha   90.00
_cell.angle_beta   90.00
_cell.angle_gamma   90.00
#
_symmetry.space_group_name_H-M   'P 1'
#
loop_
_entity.id
_entity.type
_entity.pdbx_description
1 polymer ?
#
loop_
_entity_poly.entity_id
_entity_poly.type
_entity_poly.pdbx_seq_one_letter_code
_entity_poly.pdbx_strand_id
1 'polypeptide(L)'
;MVLAAKGLLPLLLLAGLLAVFLRFGPVGVFRASFPPIEELTFERIAFPQPGLIRVHMVNGGPESVTVAQVMLDDAYWEHTVVPDREVGRLDDIVIEIPYPWVDGDPLIVTVVSSTGVTFTQEVAVATQSPEINRSYVVTFALLGVYVGVVPVFLGLLWLPFLAGVSRRWIDFFLSFTVGLLLFLGVDALEGAFALTGQVASAFQGVGLIVLGVVGAPLVIHAVGRMGRGDSAITPLGISTLIAIAIGLHNLGEGLAIGSSYAVGEVALGTSLVFGFLLHNTTEGLGIVAPLARSRPSYGKLAALGLIAGVPTIFGAWIGGFSYSPTASVLFLAIGAGAIVQVIAVLGRSMGSGGREGFKGPLNAAGVVAGLIVMYATGLFVAA
;
A
#
# COMPACT_ATOMS: atom_id res chain seq x y z
N MET A 1 -26.52 -31.44 5.59
CA MET A 1 -26.84 -30.84 6.91
C MET A 1 -26.02 -31.42 8.07
N VAL A 2 -25.93 -32.75 8.26
CA VAL A 2 -25.17 -33.35 9.37
C VAL A 2 -23.67 -33.02 9.36
N LEU A 3 -23.02 -32.93 8.19
CA LEU A 3 -21.61 -32.56 8.08
C LEU A 3 -21.34 -31.10 8.47
N ALA A 4 -22.18 -30.17 8.01
CA ALA A 4 -22.09 -28.75 8.35
C ALA A 4 -22.32 -28.52 9.86
N ALA A 5 -23.28 -29.23 10.45
CA ALA A 5 -23.54 -29.19 11.89
C ALA A 5 -22.34 -29.70 12.72
N LYS A 6 -21.66 -30.76 12.26
CA LYS A 6 -20.42 -31.25 12.88
C LYS A 6 -19.26 -30.26 12.74
N GLY A 7 -19.19 -29.50 11.65
CA GLY A 7 -18.20 -28.44 11.45
C GLY A 7 -18.45 -27.18 12.29
N LEU A 8 -19.71 -26.85 12.56
CA LEU A 8 -20.11 -25.72 13.40
C LEU A 8 -20.01 -26.01 14.91
N LEU A 9 -20.11 -27.28 15.32
CA LEU A 9 -20.10 -27.67 16.73
C LEU A 9 -18.88 -27.18 17.52
N PRO A 10 -17.61 -27.30 17.03
CA PRO A 10 -16.46 -26.75 17.72
C PRO A 10 -16.52 -25.22 17.88
N LEU A 11 -17.03 -24.49 16.88
CA LEU A 11 -17.17 -23.04 16.94
C LEU A 11 -18.26 -22.62 17.95
N LEU A 12 -19.38 -23.36 17.99
CA LEU A 12 -20.44 -23.15 18.97
C LEU A 12 -19.97 -23.46 20.40
N LEU A 13 -19.20 -24.55 20.58
CA LEU A 13 -18.60 -24.89 21.87
C LEU A 13 -17.57 -23.84 22.31
N LEU A 14 -16.74 -23.35 21.39
CA LEU A 14 -15.80 -22.26 21.66
C LEU A 14 -16.54 -20.98 22.03
N ALA A 15 -17.59 -20.60 21.29
CA ALA A 15 -18.42 -19.43 21.60
C ALA A 15 -19.09 -19.58 22.97
N GLY A 16 -19.59 -20.77 23.30
CA GLY A 16 -20.14 -21.09 24.63
C GLY A 16 -19.08 -20.98 25.74
N LEU A 17 -17.89 -21.53 25.52
CA LEU A 17 -16.77 -21.44 26.46
C LEU A 17 -16.34 -19.99 26.68
N LEU A 18 -16.23 -19.19 25.61
CA LEU A 18 -15.92 -17.76 25.67
C LEU A 18 -17.01 -17.00 26.45
N ALA A 19 -18.29 -17.28 26.21
CA ALA A 19 -19.38 -16.66 26.95
C ALA A 19 -19.34 -16.99 28.45
N VAL A 20 -19.04 -18.26 28.81
CA VAL A 20 -18.85 -18.68 30.21
C VAL A 20 -17.63 -17.98 30.82
N PHE A 21 -16.51 -17.92 30.09
CA PHE A 21 -15.29 -17.27 30.54
C PHE A 21 -15.46 -15.76 30.73
N LEU A 22 -16.19 -15.08 29.85
CA LEU A 22 -16.48 -13.65 29.99
C LEU A 22 -17.43 -13.35 31.15
N ARG A 23 -18.39 -14.25 31.43
CA ARG A 23 -19.39 -14.05 32.48
C ARG A 23 -18.93 -14.49 33.88
N PHE A 24 -18.17 -15.57 33.97
CA PHE A 24 -17.79 -16.21 35.23
C PHE A 24 -16.27 -16.36 35.40
N GLY A 25 -15.48 -16.05 34.38
CA GLY A 25 -14.03 -16.13 34.44
C GLY A 25 -13.40 -14.97 35.22
N PRO A 26 -12.10 -15.04 35.49
CA PRO A 26 -11.38 -14.10 36.35
C PRO A 26 -11.15 -12.73 35.70
N VAL A 27 -11.71 -12.45 34.52
CA VAL A 27 -11.48 -11.22 33.75
C VAL A 27 -11.78 -9.97 34.58
N GLY A 28 -12.86 -9.98 35.37
CA GLY A 28 -13.21 -8.87 36.26
C GLY A 28 -12.21 -8.65 37.40
N VAL A 29 -11.57 -9.72 37.89
CA VAL A 29 -10.55 -9.63 38.95
C VAL A 29 -9.27 -8.99 38.41
N PHE A 30 -8.87 -9.32 37.18
CA PHE A 30 -7.71 -8.72 36.54
C PHE A 30 -7.95 -7.26 36.13
N ARG A 31 -9.13 -6.93 35.55
CA ARG A 31 -9.47 -5.53 35.22
C ARG A 31 -9.49 -4.60 36.42
N ALA A 32 -9.94 -5.07 37.59
CA ALA A 32 -9.91 -4.27 38.81
C ALA A 32 -8.50 -4.06 39.40
N SER A 33 -7.52 -4.87 38.98
CA SER A 33 -6.18 -4.90 39.56
C SER A 33 -5.12 -4.15 38.75
N PHE A 34 -5.44 -3.74 37.51
CA PHE A 34 -4.51 -3.05 36.62
C PHE A 34 -5.16 -1.78 36.05
N PRO A 35 -4.40 -0.69 35.90
CA PRO A 35 -4.91 0.51 35.24
C PRO A 35 -5.30 0.22 33.79
N PRO A 36 -6.31 0.93 33.26
CA PRO A 36 -6.73 0.79 31.87
C PRO A 36 -5.55 1.09 30.94
N ILE A 37 -5.36 0.25 29.92
CA ILE A 37 -4.40 0.53 28.85
C ILE A 37 -5.09 1.47 27.87
N GLU A 38 -4.77 2.75 27.96
CA GLU A 38 -5.27 3.77 27.04
C GLU A 38 -4.36 3.88 25.82
N GLU A 39 -4.94 3.81 24.63
CA GLU A 39 -4.20 3.92 23.38
C GLU A 39 -5.04 4.69 22.36
N LEU A 40 -4.67 5.95 22.13
CA LEU A 40 -5.14 6.73 21.00
C LEU A 40 -4.00 6.88 19.99
N THR A 41 -4.27 6.50 18.75
CA THR A 41 -3.31 6.58 17.65
C THR A 41 -3.71 7.70 16.71
N PHE A 42 -2.75 8.55 16.34
CA PHE A 42 -2.93 9.56 15.29
C PHE A 42 -3.01 8.88 13.93
N GLU A 43 -4.09 9.08 13.20
CA GLU A 43 -4.20 8.61 11.81
C GLU A 43 -3.77 9.69 10.83
N ARG A 44 -4.14 10.95 11.09
CA ARG A 44 -3.86 12.09 10.21
C ARG A 44 -3.99 13.40 10.97
N ILE A 45 -3.07 14.34 10.72
CA ILE A 45 -3.22 15.75 11.09
C ILE A 45 -3.40 16.53 9.78
N ALA A 46 -4.52 17.21 9.63
CA ALA A 46 -4.88 17.95 8.44
C ALA A 46 -5.04 19.45 8.73
N PHE A 47 -4.63 20.27 7.77
CA PHE A 47 -4.72 21.73 7.81
C PHE A 47 -5.67 22.17 6.68
N PRO A 48 -6.99 22.01 6.84
CA PRO A 48 -7.94 22.24 5.75
C PRO A 48 -7.93 23.70 5.26
N GLN A 49 -7.85 24.64 6.20
CA GLN A 49 -7.89 26.06 5.93
C GLN A 49 -7.01 26.82 6.94
N PRO A 50 -6.61 28.06 6.64
CA PRO A 50 -5.92 28.91 7.60
C PRO A 50 -6.70 29.01 8.91
N GLY A 51 -6.00 28.84 10.04
CA GLY A 51 -6.62 28.98 11.36
C GLY A 51 -7.34 27.75 11.89
N LEU A 52 -7.29 26.60 11.20
CA LEU A 52 -7.93 25.36 11.65
C LEU A 52 -7.01 24.16 11.45
N ILE A 53 -6.90 23.34 12.50
CA ILE A 53 -6.24 22.03 12.49
C ILE A 53 -7.29 20.96 12.77
N ARG A 54 -7.26 19.85 12.02
CA ARG A 54 -8.07 18.66 12.29
C ARG A 54 -7.17 17.47 12.59
N VAL A 55 -7.34 16.89 13.76
CA VAL A 55 -6.62 15.70 14.21
C VAL A 55 -7.56 14.51 14.16
N HIS A 56 -7.24 13.54 13.30
CA HIS A 56 -7.94 12.27 13.20
C HIS A 56 -7.25 11.26 14.10
N MET A 57 -8.00 10.64 15.01
CA MET A 57 -7.47 9.64 15.91
C MET A 57 -8.40 8.43 15.97
N VAL A 58 -7.82 7.28 16.27
CA VAL A 58 -8.55 6.03 16.50
C VAL A 58 -8.09 5.38 17.79
N ASN A 59 -9.01 4.78 18.53
CA ASN A 59 -8.69 4.03 19.74
C ASN A 59 -8.26 2.59 19.39
N GLY A 60 -6.95 2.33 19.49
CA GLY A 60 -6.34 1.01 19.33
C GLY A 60 -6.42 0.14 20.59
N GLY A 61 -6.79 0.74 21.73
CA GLY A 61 -6.81 0.11 23.03
C GLY A 61 -8.02 -0.81 23.27
N PRO A 62 -7.97 -1.63 24.33
CA PRO A 62 -9.06 -2.52 24.69
C PRO A 62 -10.24 -1.81 25.38
N GLU A 63 -10.02 -0.62 25.95
CA GLU A 63 -10.99 0.13 26.77
C GLU A 63 -11.24 1.53 26.18
N SER A 64 -12.33 2.18 26.58
CA SER A 64 -12.64 3.53 26.10
C SER A 64 -11.66 4.56 26.68
N VAL A 65 -11.32 5.57 25.87
CA VAL A 65 -10.44 6.68 26.27
C VAL A 65 -11.22 7.98 26.15
N THR A 66 -11.19 8.83 27.19
CA THR A 66 -11.85 10.14 27.14
C THR A 66 -10.83 11.24 26.88
N VAL A 67 -10.98 11.99 25.78
CA VAL A 67 -10.14 13.16 25.48
C VAL A 67 -10.48 14.33 26.41
N ALA A 68 -9.52 14.77 27.22
CA ALA A 68 -9.72 15.82 28.22
C ALA A 68 -9.13 17.17 27.80
N GLN A 69 -7.91 17.19 27.26
CA GLN A 69 -7.23 18.41 26.85
C GLN A 69 -6.43 18.20 25.57
N VAL A 70 -6.12 19.30 24.89
CA VAL A 70 -5.23 19.33 23.72
C VAL A 70 -4.22 20.44 23.93
N MET A 71 -2.96 20.16 23.61
CA MET A 71 -1.86 21.10 23.67
C MET A 71 -1.22 21.24 22.29
N LEU A 72 -0.86 22.47 21.93
CA LEU A 72 -0.08 22.82 20.77
C LEU A 72 1.18 23.54 21.24
N ASP A 73 2.35 23.00 20.94
CA ASP A 73 3.66 23.49 21.42
C ASP A 73 3.67 23.81 22.92
N ASP A 74 3.28 22.81 23.73
CA ASP A 74 3.19 22.87 25.19
C ASP A 74 2.15 23.85 25.77
N ALA A 75 1.32 24.49 24.93
CA ALA A 75 0.24 25.37 25.37
C ALA A 75 -1.15 24.71 25.21
N TYR A 76 -1.97 24.73 26.27
CA TYR A 76 -3.37 24.29 26.17
C TYR A 76 -4.16 25.17 25.21
N TRP A 77 -4.99 24.54 24.38
CA TRP A 77 -5.81 25.26 23.39
C TRP A 77 -7.26 24.80 23.39
N GLU A 78 -8.15 25.70 22.97
CA GLU A 78 -9.56 25.37 22.76
C GLU A 78 -9.70 24.33 21.64
N HIS A 79 -10.64 23.41 21.78
CA HIS A 79 -10.85 22.33 20.82
C HIS A 79 -12.29 21.80 20.90
N THR A 80 -12.74 21.20 19.81
CA THR A 80 -14.01 20.47 19.73
C THR A 80 -13.72 19.02 19.31
N VAL A 81 -14.33 18.04 19.97
CA VAL A 81 -14.20 16.62 19.61
C VAL A 81 -15.52 16.14 19.01
N VAL A 82 -15.45 15.45 17.87
CA VAL A 82 -16.59 14.91 17.13
C VAL A 82 -16.40 13.40 16.92
N PRO A 83 -17.42 12.55 17.16
CA PRO A 83 -18.77 12.89 17.63
C PRO A 83 -18.88 13.14 19.14
N ASP A 84 -18.02 12.53 19.96
CA ASP A 84 -17.99 12.68 21.41
C ASP A 84 -16.55 12.55 21.94
N ARG A 85 -16.31 13.00 23.18
CA ARG A 85 -14.99 12.95 23.84
C ARG A 85 -14.61 11.55 24.29
N GLU A 86 -15.58 10.67 24.54
CA GLU A 86 -15.34 9.27 24.87
C GLU A 86 -15.19 8.45 23.58
N VAL A 87 -14.01 7.88 23.38
CA VAL A 87 -13.64 7.09 22.21
C VAL A 87 -13.70 5.61 22.57
N GLY A 88 -14.70 4.89 22.08
CA GLY A 88 -14.80 3.44 22.24
C GLY A 88 -13.72 2.70 21.46
N ARG A 89 -13.55 1.40 21.74
CA ARG A 89 -12.57 0.57 21.06
C ARG A 89 -12.85 0.49 19.56
N LEU A 90 -11.85 0.78 18.72
CA LEU A 90 -11.92 0.88 17.26
C LEU A 90 -12.78 2.03 16.72
N ASP A 91 -13.28 2.91 17.58
CA ASP A 91 -13.98 4.11 17.13
C ASP A 91 -12.97 5.20 16.72
N ASP A 92 -13.33 5.95 15.69
CA ASP A 92 -12.61 7.12 15.20
C ASP A 92 -13.22 8.42 15.76
N ILE A 93 -12.35 9.41 15.97
CA ILE A 93 -12.74 10.77 16.32
C ILE A 93 -11.98 11.80 15.49
N VAL A 94 -12.59 12.98 15.38
CA VAL A 94 -11.95 14.18 14.84
C VAL A 94 -11.91 15.26 15.92
N ILE A 95 -10.72 15.78 16.18
CA ILE A 95 -10.50 16.92 17.06
C ILE A 95 -10.24 18.15 16.19
N GLU A 96 -11.14 19.13 16.26
CA GLU A 96 -11.01 20.41 15.57
C GLU A 96 -10.40 21.45 16.52
N ILE A 97 -9.28 22.06 16.11
CA ILE A 97 -8.51 23.01 16.90
C ILE A 97 -8.40 24.33 16.11
N PRO A 98 -9.10 25.40 16.53
CA PRO A 98 -9.02 26.70 15.88
C PRO A 98 -7.69 27.39 16.24
N TYR A 99 -6.61 27.03 15.55
CA TYR A 99 -5.27 27.51 15.81
C TYR A 99 -4.68 28.23 14.58
N PRO A 100 -4.14 29.46 14.74
CA PRO A 100 -3.56 30.24 13.65
C PRO A 100 -2.16 29.74 13.27
N TRP A 101 -2.09 28.52 12.72
CA TRP A 101 -0.84 27.93 12.24
C TRP A 101 -0.21 28.75 11.10
N VAL A 102 1.11 28.66 10.99
CA VAL A 102 1.92 29.33 9.96
C VAL A 102 2.42 28.28 8.97
N ASP A 103 2.28 28.57 7.68
CA ASP A 103 2.75 27.68 6.62
C ASP A 103 4.29 27.55 6.68
N GLY A 104 4.77 26.31 6.72
CA GLY A 104 6.19 25.99 6.83
C GLY A 104 6.69 25.74 8.26
N ASP A 105 5.94 26.11 9.29
CA ASP A 105 6.40 25.98 10.68
C ASP A 105 6.16 24.56 11.23
N PRO A 106 7.08 24.01 12.04
CA PRO A 106 6.85 22.76 12.75
C PRO A 106 5.82 22.97 13.87
N LEU A 107 5.10 21.91 14.22
CA LEU A 107 4.08 21.94 15.27
C LEU A 107 4.04 20.61 16.03
N ILE A 108 3.98 20.67 17.36
CA ILE A 108 3.77 19.50 18.21
C ILE A 108 2.32 19.49 18.70
N VAL A 109 1.59 18.44 18.35
CA VAL A 109 0.21 18.22 18.80
C VAL A 109 0.19 17.16 19.89
N THR A 110 -0.28 17.52 21.08
CA THR A 110 -0.43 16.59 22.21
C THR A 110 -1.88 16.49 22.65
N VAL A 111 -2.41 15.27 22.70
CA VAL A 111 -3.75 14.97 23.21
C VAL A 111 -3.63 14.32 24.58
N VAL A 112 -4.38 14.83 25.55
CA VAL A 112 -4.34 14.38 26.95
C VAL A 112 -5.67 13.73 27.32
N SER A 113 -5.62 12.53 27.87
CA SER A 113 -6.81 11.82 28.35
C SER A 113 -7.29 12.33 29.72
N SER A 114 -8.47 11.89 30.15
CA SER A 114 -9.04 12.21 31.47
C SER A 114 -8.23 11.65 32.64
N THR A 115 -7.37 10.64 32.40
CA THR A 115 -6.46 10.07 33.40
C THR A 115 -5.07 10.72 33.37
N GLY A 116 -4.82 11.63 32.41
CA GLY A 116 -3.56 12.35 32.26
C GLY A 116 -2.53 11.66 31.35
N VAL A 117 -2.90 10.59 30.65
CA VAL A 117 -2.04 9.98 29.62
C VAL A 117 -1.96 10.92 28.42
N THR A 118 -0.75 11.09 27.87
CA THR A 118 -0.47 11.99 26.75
C THR A 118 -0.12 11.22 25.48
N PHE A 119 -0.74 11.59 24.36
CA PHE A 119 -0.45 11.09 23.02
C PHE A 119 0.10 12.25 22.20
N THR A 120 1.34 12.15 21.71
CA THR A 120 2.04 13.26 21.05
C THR A 120 2.41 12.89 19.62
N GLN A 121 2.20 13.81 18.69
CA GLN A 121 2.64 13.69 17.30
C GLN A 121 3.27 15.00 16.85
N GLU A 122 4.46 14.90 16.26
CA GLU A 122 5.15 16.00 15.60
C GLU A 122 4.67 16.12 14.15
N VAL A 123 4.40 17.35 13.73
CA VAL A 123 4.24 17.75 12.34
C VAL A 123 5.50 18.55 11.96
N ALA A 124 6.33 17.96 11.10
CA ALA A 124 7.60 18.58 10.72
C ALA A 124 7.42 19.92 9.99
N VAL A 125 6.38 20.01 9.15
CA VAL A 125 6.05 21.21 8.37
C VAL A 125 4.54 21.33 8.25
N ALA A 126 3.93 22.33 8.88
CA ALA A 126 2.53 22.64 8.69
C ALA A 126 2.31 23.20 7.28
N THR A 127 1.50 22.52 6.48
CA THR A 127 1.13 22.97 5.13
C THR A 127 -0.35 22.73 4.89
N GLN A 128 -0.99 23.59 4.10
CA GLN A 128 -2.41 23.42 3.81
C GLN A 128 -2.66 22.07 3.14
N SER A 129 -3.51 21.25 3.77
CA SER A 129 -3.84 19.93 3.25
C SER A 129 -4.62 20.03 1.94
N PRO A 130 -4.40 19.11 0.97
CA PRO A 130 -5.15 19.08 -0.28
C PRO A 130 -6.66 18.93 -0.03
N GLU A 131 -7.44 19.87 -0.55
CA GLU A 131 -8.90 19.78 -0.57
C GLU A 131 -9.40 19.10 -1.85
N ILE A 132 -10.57 18.46 -1.78
CA ILE A 132 -11.25 17.89 -2.95
C ILE A 132 -11.80 19.04 -3.81
N ASN A 133 -10.92 19.62 -4.64
CA ASN A 133 -11.26 20.63 -5.62
C ASN A 133 -10.66 20.29 -6.98
N ARG A 134 -11.12 20.98 -8.03
CA ARG A 134 -10.70 20.70 -9.41
C ARG A 134 -9.17 20.75 -9.59
N SER A 135 -8.51 21.69 -8.93
CA SER A 135 -7.06 21.89 -9.07
C SER A 135 -6.27 20.69 -8.53
N TYR A 136 -6.56 20.24 -7.30
CA TYR A 136 -5.88 19.08 -6.72
C TYR A 136 -6.26 17.77 -7.41
N VAL A 137 -7.53 17.58 -7.77
CA VAL A 137 -7.98 16.38 -8.49
C VAL A 137 -7.23 16.23 -9.82
N VAL A 138 -7.12 17.32 -10.59
CA VAL A 138 -6.37 17.32 -11.85
C VAL A 138 -4.87 17.14 -11.60
N THR A 139 -4.30 17.78 -10.58
CA THR A 139 -2.86 17.69 -10.26
C THR A 139 -2.46 16.26 -9.92
N PHE A 140 -3.18 15.61 -9.00
CA PHE A 140 -2.91 14.20 -8.66
C PHE A 140 -3.18 13.26 -9.83
N ALA A 141 -4.16 13.55 -10.68
CA ALA A 141 -4.37 12.77 -11.90
C ALA A 141 -3.20 12.91 -12.88
N LEU A 142 -2.70 14.13 -13.08
CA LEU A 142 -1.55 14.38 -13.95
C LEU A 142 -0.28 13.70 -13.39
N LEU A 143 -0.05 13.77 -12.08
CA LEU A 143 1.04 13.05 -11.43
C LEU A 143 0.92 11.54 -11.68
N GLY A 144 -0.26 10.94 -11.47
CA GLY A 144 -0.48 9.53 -11.76
C GLY A 144 -0.32 9.18 -13.25
N VAL A 145 -0.66 10.09 -14.17
CA VAL A 145 -0.42 9.91 -15.61
C VAL A 145 1.08 9.93 -15.92
N TYR A 146 1.84 10.89 -15.38
CA TYR A 146 3.27 11.03 -15.64
C TYR A 146 4.11 9.94 -14.96
N VAL A 147 3.67 9.46 -13.81
CA VAL A 147 4.39 8.44 -13.04
C VAL A 147 3.99 7.02 -13.42
N GLY A 148 2.71 6.77 -13.69
CA GLY A 148 2.21 5.44 -13.98
C GLY A 148 1.95 5.21 -15.46
N VAL A 149 1.02 5.97 -16.03
CA VAL A 149 0.51 5.71 -17.38
C VAL A 149 1.60 5.88 -18.45
N VAL A 150 2.17 7.07 -18.58
CA VAL A 150 3.17 7.39 -19.61
C VAL A 150 4.36 6.42 -19.58
N PRO A 151 5.07 6.22 -18.46
CA PRO A 151 6.26 5.36 -18.44
C PRO A 151 5.92 3.90 -18.73
N VAL A 152 4.81 3.35 -18.21
CA VAL A 152 4.38 1.99 -18.59
C VAL A 152 4.20 1.89 -20.11
N PHE A 153 3.53 2.86 -20.73
CA PHE A 153 3.35 2.91 -22.18
C PHE A 153 4.68 3.04 -22.94
N LEU A 154 5.63 3.84 -22.44
CA LEU A 154 6.98 3.89 -22.99
C LEU A 154 7.63 2.50 -22.93
N GLY A 155 7.50 1.80 -21.80
CA GLY A 155 7.98 0.43 -21.62
C GLY A 155 7.40 -0.57 -22.62
N LEU A 156 6.14 -0.40 -23.05
CA LEU A 156 5.54 -1.26 -24.09
C LEU A 156 6.23 -1.11 -25.46
N LEU A 157 6.90 0.03 -25.71
CA LEU A 157 7.61 0.28 -26.97
C LEU A 157 8.84 -0.61 -27.17
N TRP A 158 9.26 -1.39 -26.16
CA TRP A 158 10.30 -2.41 -26.32
C TRP A 158 9.81 -3.66 -27.07
N LEU A 159 8.51 -3.81 -27.35
CA LEU A 159 7.97 -4.99 -28.02
C LEU A 159 8.62 -5.29 -29.39
N PRO A 160 8.82 -4.33 -30.31
CA PRO A 160 9.46 -4.61 -31.61
C PRO A 160 10.90 -5.10 -31.46
N PHE A 161 11.65 -4.55 -30.49
CA PHE A 161 13.00 -5.00 -30.17
C PHE A 161 12.99 -6.45 -29.65
N LEU A 162 12.12 -6.76 -28.69
CA LEU A 162 11.97 -8.13 -28.16
C LEU A 162 11.52 -9.14 -29.22
N ALA A 163 10.74 -8.67 -30.21
CA ALA A 163 10.32 -9.50 -31.34
C ALA A 163 11.49 -9.90 -32.25
N GLY A 164 12.56 -9.11 -32.31
CA GLY A 164 13.74 -9.36 -33.14
C GLY A 164 14.88 -10.17 -32.50
N VAL A 165 14.99 -10.21 -31.17
CA VAL A 165 16.10 -10.91 -30.48
C VAL A 165 15.86 -12.41 -30.35
N SER A 166 16.91 -13.21 -30.11
CA SER A 166 16.78 -14.66 -29.93
C SER A 166 15.94 -15.06 -28.70
N ARG A 167 15.45 -16.31 -28.65
CA ARG A 167 14.69 -16.83 -27.49
C ARG A 167 15.48 -16.77 -26.18
N ARG A 168 16.80 -17.02 -26.22
CA ARG A 168 17.68 -16.93 -25.04
C ARG A 168 17.70 -15.51 -24.45
N TRP A 169 17.68 -14.50 -25.31
CA TRP A 169 17.63 -13.10 -24.90
C TRP A 169 16.26 -12.69 -24.35
N ILE A 170 15.16 -13.26 -24.85
CA ILE A 170 13.84 -13.08 -24.20
C ILE A 170 13.87 -13.62 -22.77
N ASP A 171 14.47 -14.79 -22.57
CA ASP A 171 14.56 -15.40 -21.24
C ASP A 171 15.47 -14.59 -20.31
N PHE A 172 16.54 -14.01 -20.84
CA PHE A 172 17.34 -13.01 -20.14
C PHE A 172 16.47 -11.82 -19.70
N PHE A 173 15.71 -11.19 -20.61
CA PHE A 173 14.90 -10.01 -20.29
C PHE A 173 13.74 -10.33 -19.32
N LEU A 174 13.13 -11.51 -19.42
CA LEU A 174 12.15 -11.97 -18.44
C LEU A 174 12.79 -12.17 -17.06
N SER A 175 14.00 -12.71 -16.99
CA SER A 175 14.74 -12.85 -15.74
C SER A 175 15.16 -11.50 -15.17
N PHE A 176 15.56 -10.57 -16.04
CA PHE A 176 15.82 -9.18 -15.71
C PHE A 176 14.60 -8.52 -15.07
N THR A 177 13.41 -8.65 -15.69
CA THR A 177 12.15 -8.21 -15.09
C THR A 177 11.89 -8.84 -13.73
N VAL A 178 12.16 -10.14 -13.55
CA VAL A 178 12.02 -10.79 -12.23
C VAL A 178 12.96 -10.15 -11.18
N GLY A 179 14.18 -9.80 -11.57
CA GLY A 179 15.10 -9.04 -10.71
C GLY A 179 14.54 -7.66 -10.33
N LEU A 180 14.00 -6.92 -11.31
CA LEU A 180 13.37 -5.62 -11.05
C LEU A 180 12.20 -5.77 -10.05
N LEU A 181 11.28 -6.69 -10.34
CA LEU A 181 10.10 -6.97 -9.53
C LEU A 181 10.47 -7.44 -8.11
N LEU A 182 11.53 -8.23 -7.96
CA LEU A 182 11.97 -8.66 -6.62
C LEU A 182 12.41 -7.47 -5.77
N PHE A 183 13.14 -6.52 -6.36
CA PHE A 183 13.52 -5.29 -5.67
C PHE A 183 12.29 -4.46 -5.30
N LEU A 184 11.36 -4.24 -6.25
CA LEU A 184 10.12 -3.49 -6.05
C LEU A 184 9.24 -4.12 -4.95
N GLY A 185 9.17 -5.46 -4.90
CA GLY A 185 8.45 -6.18 -3.87
C GLY A 185 9.06 -5.98 -2.48
N VAL A 186 10.38 -5.88 -2.38
CA VAL A 186 11.08 -5.57 -1.12
C VAL A 186 10.86 -4.11 -0.72
N ASP A 187 10.92 -3.18 -1.66
CA ASP A 187 10.68 -1.75 -1.44
C ASP A 187 9.25 -1.50 -0.91
N ALA A 188 8.25 -2.10 -1.55
CA ALA A 188 6.86 -2.03 -1.08
C ALA A 188 6.67 -2.65 0.32
N LEU A 189 7.39 -3.72 0.64
CA LEU A 189 7.37 -4.32 1.99
C LEU A 189 8.02 -3.40 3.02
N GLU A 190 9.17 -2.81 2.70
CA GLU A 190 9.87 -1.87 3.57
C GLU A 190 8.97 -0.69 3.91
N GLY A 191 8.35 -0.06 2.91
CA GLY A 191 7.41 1.03 3.11
C GLY A 191 6.19 0.60 3.94
N ALA A 192 5.67 -0.61 3.73
CA ALA A 192 4.59 -1.14 4.56
C ALA A 192 5.04 -1.33 6.02
N PHE A 193 6.24 -1.85 6.27
CA PHE A 193 6.78 -2.02 7.62
C PHE A 193 7.03 -0.68 8.31
N ALA A 194 7.54 0.32 7.59
CA ALA A 194 7.80 1.65 8.12
C ALA A 194 6.52 2.33 8.66
N LEU A 195 5.37 2.05 8.05
CA LEU A 195 4.08 2.60 8.47
C LEU A 195 3.39 1.80 9.59
N THR A 196 3.86 0.60 9.95
CA THR A 196 3.20 -0.22 10.97
C THR A 196 3.14 0.44 12.36
N GLY A 197 4.13 1.28 12.69
CA GLY A 197 4.15 2.04 13.95
C GLY A 197 3.08 3.13 14.03
N GLN A 198 2.50 3.54 12.90
CA GLN A 198 1.42 4.53 12.83
C GLN A 198 0.04 3.87 12.75
N VAL A 199 -0.03 2.54 12.68
CA VAL A 199 -1.27 1.78 12.68
C VAL A 199 -1.67 1.48 14.12
N ALA A 200 -2.90 1.79 14.49
CA ALA A 200 -3.41 1.49 15.82
C ALA A 200 -3.31 -0.01 16.13
N SER A 201 -2.88 -0.35 17.34
CA SER A 201 -2.46 -1.72 17.68
C SER A 201 -3.57 -2.76 17.43
N ALA A 202 -4.83 -2.37 17.62
CA ALA A 202 -5.98 -3.21 17.36
C ALA A 202 -6.08 -3.75 15.92
N PHE A 203 -5.59 -3.01 14.92
CA PHE A 203 -5.57 -3.44 13.52
C PHE A 203 -4.39 -4.34 13.16
N GLN A 204 -3.39 -4.46 14.05
CA GLN A 204 -2.22 -5.32 13.88
C GLN A 204 -1.50 -5.07 12.55
N GLY A 205 -0.71 -3.99 12.44
CA GLY A 205 -0.04 -3.61 11.19
C GLY A 205 0.70 -4.76 10.48
N VAL A 206 1.42 -5.61 11.22
CA VAL A 206 2.07 -6.81 10.65
C VAL A 206 1.05 -7.83 10.12
N GLY A 207 -0.09 -7.98 10.80
CA GLY A 207 -1.20 -8.81 10.35
C GLY A 207 -1.77 -8.32 9.02
N LEU A 208 -1.88 -7.00 8.82
CA LEU A 208 -2.28 -6.41 7.53
C LEU A 208 -1.25 -6.70 6.43
N ILE A 209 0.05 -6.64 6.75
CA ILE A 209 1.11 -7.02 5.81
C ILE A 209 0.96 -8.48 5.39
N VAL A 210 0.82 -9.40 6.34
CA VAL A 210 0.62 -10.83 6.03
C VAL A 210 -0.64 -11.03 5.19
N LEU A 211 -1.74 -10.36 5.54
CA LEU A 211 -3.00 -10.43 4.81
C LEU A 211 -2.83 -9.96 3.36
N GLY A 212 -2.15 -8.84 3.12
CA GLY A 212 -1.89 -8.33 1.77
C GLY A 212 -0.95 -9.23 0.98
N VAL A 213 0.22 -9.55 1.55
CA VAL A 213 1.30 -10.30 0.87
C VAL A 213 0.89 -11.71 0.52
N VAL A 214 0.16 -12.39 1.41
CA VAL A 214 -0.31 -13.77 1.17
C VAL A 214 -1.66 -13.78 0.47
N GLY A 215 -2.57 -12.89 0.86
CA GLY A 215 -3.92 -12.83 0.31
C GLY A 215 -3.95 -12.43 -1.16
N ALA A 216 -3.19 -11.41 -1.57
CA ALA A 216 -3.18 -10.93 -2.95
C ALA A 216 -2.80 -12.02 -3.97
N PRO A 217 -1.70 -12.79 -3.82
CA PRO A 217 -1.39 -13.89 -4.72
C PRO A 217 -2.50 -14.93 -4.81
N LEU A 218 -3.11 -15.29 -3.67
CA LEU A 218 -4.17 -16.29 -3.60
C LEU A 218 -5.43 -15.82 -4.34
N VAL A 219 -5.83 -14.56 -4.13
CA VAL A 219 -6.98 -13.96 -4.82
C VAL A 219 -6.72 -13.87 -6.33
N ILE A 220 -5.56 -13.34 -6.74
CA ILE A 220 -5.19 -13.23 -8.16
C ILE A 220 -5.17 -14.64 -8.80
N HIS A 221 -4.61 -15.63 -8.10
CA HIS A 221 -4.59 -17.00 -8.59
C HIS A 221 -6.00 -17.61 -8.72
N ALA A 222 -6.85 -17.44 -7.70
CA ALA A 222 -8.21 -17.97 -7.69
C ALA A 222 -9.06 -17.35 -8.80
N VAL A 223 -9.06 -16.02 -8.93
CA VAL A 223 -9.79 -15.29 -9.98
C VAL A 223 -9.29 -15.71 -11.36
N GLY A 224 -7.97 -15.80 -11.54
CA GLY A 224 -7.36 -16.26 -12.78
C GLY A 224 -7.77 -17.68 -13.17
N ARG A 225 -7.97 -18.57 -12.19
CA ARG A 225 -8.44 -19.94 -12.43
C ARG A 225 -9.95 -20.00 -12.72
N MET A 226 -10.77 -19.24 -12.00
CA MET A 226 -12.23 -19.19 -12.20
C MET A 226 -12.59 -18.75 -13.62
N GLY A 227 -11.89 -17.75 -14.17
CA GLY A 227 -12.14 -17.27 -15.53
C GLY A 227 -11.68 -18.22 -16.65
N ARG A 228 -10.86 -19.23 -16.35
CA ARG A 228 -10.12 -20.00 -17.37
C ARG A 228 -10.24 -21.53 -17.25
N GLY A 229 -10.68 -22.05 -16.10
CA GLY A 229 -10.65 -23.47 -15.79
C GLY A 229 -9.22 -24.04 -15.79
N ASP A 230 -9.04 -25.24 -16.32
CA ASP A 230 -7.74 -25.94 -16.41
C ASP A 230 -6.97 -25.64 -17.71
N SER A 231 -7.43 -24.65 -18.51
CA SER A 231 -6.77 -24.32 -19.78
C SER A 231 -5.43 -23.64 -19.57
N ALA A 232 -4.39 -24.08 -20.31
CA ALA A 232 -3.05 -23.50 -20.24
C ALA A 232 -3.07 -21.97 -20.47
N ILE A 233 -2.23 -21.24 -19.73
CA ILE A 233 -2.17 -19.78 -19.80
C ILE A 233 -1.53 -19.32 -21.13
N THR A 234 -2.21 -18.44 -21.84
CA THR A 234 -1.73 -17.86 -23.11
C THR A 234 -0.73 -16.75 -22.83
N PRO A 235 0.17 -16.42 -23.77
CA PRO A 235 1.08 -15.28 -23.61
C PRO A 235 0.35 -13.97 -23.27
N LEU A 236 -0.80 -13.73 -23.89
CA LEU A 236 -1.67 -12.60 -23.54
C LEU A 236 -2.20 -12.71 -22.11
N GLY A 237 -2.63 -13.89 -21.68
CA GLY A 237 -3.07 -14.11 -20.30
C GLY A 237 -1.98 -13.88 -19.27
N ILE A 238 -0.74 -14.32 -19.55
CA ILE A 238 0.43 -14.02 -18.70
C ILE A 238 0.63 -12.50 -18.63
N SER A 239 0.62 -11.82 -19.78
CA SER A 239 0.82 -10.36 -19.85
C SER A 239 -0.28 -9.58 -19.13
N THR A 240 -1.54 -10.05 -19.19
CA THR A 240 -2.65 -9.47 -18.44
C THR A 240 -2.49 -9.67 -16.93
N LEU A 241 -2.06 -10.85 -16.47
CA LEU A 241 -1.77 -11.06 -15.05
C LEU A 241 -0.63 -10.16 -14.56
N ILE A 242 0.42 -10.01 -15.37
CA ILE A 242 1.53 -9.09 -15.09
C ILE A 242 1.01 -7.65 -15.00
N ALA A 243 0.23 -7.19 -15.98
CA ALA A 243 -0.33 -5.84 -15.98
C ALA A 243 -1.27 -5.58 -14.78
N ILE A 244 -2.11 -6.54 -14.38
CA ILE A 244 -2.97 -6.41 -13.20
C ILE A 244 -2.13 -6.28 -11.93
N ALA A 245 -1.11 -7.12 -11.78
CA ALA A 245 -0.28 -7.11 -10.59
C ALA A 245 0.59 -5.86 -10.47
N ILE A 246 1.17 -5.41 -11.59
CA ILE A 246 1.82 -4.11 -11.68
C ILE A 246 0.81 -3.02 -11.33
N GLY A 247 -0.41 -3.03 -11.91
CA GLY A 247 -1.45 -2.06 -11.54
C GLY A 247 -1.77 -2.02 -10.04
N LEU A 248 -1.80 -3.17 -9.36
CA LEU A 248 -1.97 -3.20 -7.90
C LEU A 248 -0.75 -2.62 -7.15
N HIS A 249 0.46 -2.78 -7.68
CA HIS A 249 1.67 -2.15 -7.14
C HIS A 249 1.66 -0.64 -7.35
N ASN A 250 1.38 -0.16 -8.57
CA ASN A 250 1.39 1.27 -8.90
C ASN A 250 0.24 2.02 -8.20
N LEU A 251 -0.83 1.32 -7.79
CA LEU A 251 -1.80 1.88 -6.85
C LEU A 251 -1.13 2.32 -5.53
N GLY A 252 -0.21 1.52 -4.99
CA GLY A 252 0.57 1.83 -3.80
C GLY A 252 1.55 2.98 -4.03
N GLU A 253 2.20 3.05 -5.18
CA GLU A 253 3.05 4.18 -5.57
C GLU A 253 2.28 5.49 -5.62
N GLY A 254 1.11 5.48 -6.27
CA GLY A 254 0.21 6.62 -6.29
C GLY A 254 -0.15 7.05 -4.89
N LEU A 255 -0.49 6.09 -4.01
CA LEU A 255 -0.81 6.34 -2.61
C LEU A 255 0.36 7.01 -1.87
N ALA A 256 1.59 6.54 -2.07
CA ALA A 256 2.80 7.11 -1.48
C ALA A 256 3.05 8.55 -1.96
N ILE A 257 2.87 8.83 -3.25
CA ILE A 257 2.98 10.19 -3.80
C ILE A 257 1.90 11.09 -3.18
N GLY A 258 0.63 10.69 -3.28
CA GLY A 258 -0.49 11.48 -2.79
C GLY A 258 -0.37 11.79 -1.31
N SER A 259 -0.01 10.79 -0.49
CA SER A 259 0.17 10.95 0.95
C SER A 259 1.33 11.88 1.30
N SER A 260 2.47 11.78 0.61
CA SER A 260 3.62 12.68 0.82
C SER A 260 3.22 14.14 0.62
N TYR A 261 2.45 14.45 -0.43
CA TYR A 261 1.90 15.79 -0.64
C TYR A 261 0.84 16.16 0.41
N ALA A 262 0.05 15.20 0.91
CA ALA A 262 -0.97 15.45 1.91
C ALA A 262 -0.41 15.83 3.30
N VAL A 263 0.80 15.35 3.62
CA VAL A 263 1.50 15.63 4.88
C VAL A 263 2.56 16.73 4.76
N GLY A 264 2.69 17.39 3.60
CA GLY A 264 3.63 18.49 3.39
C GLY A 264 5.06 18.07 3.00
N GLU A 265 5.32 16.78 2.83
CA GLU A 265 6.62 16.20 2.47
C GLU A 265 6.89 16.31 0.96
N VAL A 266 6.95 17.53 0.44
CA VAL A 266 7.05 17.81 -1.01
C VAL A 266 8.36 17.28 -1.61
N ALA A 267 9.47 17.35 -0.87
CA ALA A 267 10.76 16.86 -1.33
C ALA A 267 10.75 15.32 -1.47
N LEU A 268 10.16 14.62 -0.49
CA LEU A 268 9.94 13.18 -0.56
C LEU A 268 9.02 12.84 -1.75
N GLY A 269 7.88 13.51 -1.87
CA GLY A 269 6.93 13.30 -2.96
C GLY A 269 7.56 13.50 -4.35
N THR A 270 8.42 14.51 -4.50
CA THR A 270 9.15 14.77 -5.75
C THR A 270 10.17 13.67 -6.06
N SER A 271 10.91 13.22 -5.05
CA SER A 271 11.89 12.13 -5.20
C SER A 271 11.19 10.82 -5.61
N LEU A 272 10.07 10.50 -4.96
CA LEU A 272 9.22 9.34 -5.31
C LEU A 272 8.74 9.42 -6.75
N VAL A 273 8.26 10.58 -7.21
CA VAL A 273 7.82 10.79 -8.60
C VAL A 273 8.92 10.42 -9.61
N PHE A 274 10.16 10.87 -9.40
CA PHE A 274 11.27 10.55 -10.30
C PHE A 274 11.66 9.08 -10.24
N GLY A 275 11.76 8.51 -9.04
CA GLY A 275 12.09 7.10 -8.87
C GLY A 275 11.08 6.17 -9.51
N PHE A 276 9.79 6.45 -9.28
CA PHE A 276 8.71 5.65 -9.82
C PHE A 276 8.58 5.77 -11.34
N LEU A 277 8.77 6.98 -11.90
CA LEU A 277 8.80 7.18 -13.35
C LEU A 277 9.87 6.31 -14.03
N LEU A 278 11.07 6.27 -13.45
CA LEU A 278 12.19 5.49 -14.00
C LEU A 278 11.89 3.99 -13.98
N HIS A 279 11.43 3.44 -12.85
CA HIS A 279 11.15 2.01 -12.78
C HIS A 279 9.91 1.60 -13.56
N ASN A 280 8.86 2.44 -13.64
CA ASN A 280 7.62 2.10 -14.35
C ASN A 280 7.85 1.97 -15.86
N THR A 281 8.88 2.65 -16.36
CA THR A 281 9.33 2.47 -17.75
C THR A 281 9.85 1.05 -17.99
N THR A 282 10.56 0.48 -17.01
CA THR A 282 11.09 -0.89 -17.09
C THR A 282 10.04 -1.96 -16.86
N GLU A 283 8.94 -1.64 -16.17
CA GLU A 283 7.83 -2.57 -15.96
C GLU A 283 7.06 -2.89 -17.24
N GLY A 284 6.90 -1.91 -18.14
CA GLY A 284 6.29 -2.13 -19.44
C GLY A 284 7.02 -3.19 -20.28
N LEU A 285 8.36 -3.30 -20.13
CA LEU A 285 9.16 -4.38 -20.71
C LEU A 285 8.66 -5.76 -20.23
N GLY A 286 8.39 -5.88 -18.92
CA GLY A 286 7.88 -7.09 -18.29
C GLY A 286 6.52 -7.51 -18.82
N ILE A 287 5.64 -6.53 -19.08
CA ILE A 287 4.31 -6.75 -19.68
C ILE A 287 4.44 -7.30 -21.11
N VAL A 288 5.34 -6.75 -21.94
CA VAL A 288 5.43 -7.14 -23.36
C VAL A 288 6.34 -8.34 -23.62
N ALA A 289 7.21 -8.71 -22.69
CA ALA A 289 8.16 -9.82 -22.88
C ALA A 289 7.49 -11.18 -23.19
N PRO A 290 6.39 -11.60 -22.53
CA PRO A 290 5.64 -12.78 -22.95
C PRO A 290 5.05 -12.66 -24.36
N LEU A 291 4.76 -11.43 -24.83
CA LEU A 291 4.18 -11.14 -26.14
C LEU A 291 5.21 -11.06 -27.27
N ALA A 292 6.51 -11.20 -26.99
CA ALA A 292 7.58 -11.02 -27.98
C ALA A 292 7.46 -11.90 -29.25
N ARG A 293 6.72 -13.01 -29.20
CA ARG A 293 6.43 -13.88 -30.38
C ARG A 293 4.98 -13.84 -30.84
N SER A 294 4.19 -12.99 -30.21
CA SER A 294 2.79 -12.75 -30.55
C SER A 294 2.69 -11.48 -31.41
N ARG A 295 1.58 -11.34 -32.13
CA ARG A 295 1.21 -10.09 -32.81
C ARG A 295 -0.04 -9.50 -32.15
N PRO A 296 0.08 -8.95 -30.93
CA PRO A 296 -1.07 -8.32 -30.27
C PRO A 296 -1.52 -7.10 -31.08
N SER A 297 -2.83 -6.82 -31.08
CA SER A 297 -3.34 -5.57 -31.66
C SER A 297 -2.97 -4.38 -30.77
N TYR A 298 -2.86 -3.19 -31.34
CA TYR A 298 -2.61 -1.97 -30.57
C TYR A 298 -3.63 -1.74 -29.45
N GLY A 299 -4.91 -2.08 -29.68
CA GLY A 299 -5.94 -2.00 -28.64
C GLY A 299 -5.67 -2.90 -27.43
N LYS A 300 -5.07 -4.09 -27.64
CA LYS A 300 -4.67 -4.97 -26.53
C LYS A 300 -3.48 -4.41 -25.76
N LEU A 301 -2.50 -3.84 -26.46
CA LEU A 301 -1.36 -3.17 -25.82
C LEU A 301 -1.83 -1.95 -25.00
N ALA A 302 -2.74 -1.16 -25.56
CA ALA A 302 -3.35 -0.04 -24.86
C ALA A 302 -4.10 -0.48 -23.60
N ALA A 303 -4.89 -1.56 -23.67
CA ALA A 303 -5.55 -2.11 -22.50
C ALA A 303 -4.55 -2.56 -21.42
N LEU A 304 -3.47 -3.24 -21.80
CA LEU A 304 -2.43 -3.66 -20.84
C LEU A 304 -1.75 -2.46 -20.17
N GLY A 305 -1.38 -1.44 -20.94
CA GLY A 305 -0.77 -0.21 -20.41
C GLY A 305 -1.70 0.54 -19.47
N LEU A 306 -3.00 0.62 -19.79
CA LEU A 306 -3.99 1.26 -18.92
C LEU A 306 -4.24 0.46 -17.64
N ILE A 307 -4.34 -0.88 -17.71
CA ILE A 307 -4.52 -1.74 -16.54
C ILE A 307 -3.36 -1.58 -15.55
N ALA A 308 -2.14 -1.46 -16.05
CA ALA A 308 -0.95 -1.27 -15.22
C ALA A 308 -0.79 0.17 -14.72
N GLY A 309 -0.97 1.19 -15.57
CA GLY A 309 -0.62 2.56 -15.22
C GLY A 309 -1.73 3.39 -14.56
N VAL A 310 -3.01 3.18 -14.91
CA VAL A 310 -4.14 3.98 -14.40
C VAL A 310 -4.32 3.86 -12.87
N PRO A 311 -4.12 2.70 -12.23
CA PRO A 311 -4.21 2.58 -10.78
C PRO A 311 -3.40 3.60 -9.99
N THR A 312 -2.26 4.07 -10.51
CA THR A 312 -1.45 5.17 -9.93
C THR A 312 -2.25 6.44 -9.69
N ILE A 313 -3.19 6.77 -10.59
CA ILE A 313 -4.05 7.95 -10.46
C ILE A 313 -4.98 7.78 -9.26
N PHE A 314 -5.60 6.60 -9.13
CA PHE A 314 -6.46 6.29 -8.00
C PHE A 314 -5.68 6.29 -6.69
N GLY A 315 -4.46 5.77 -6.71
CA GLY A 315 -3.55 5.82 -5.57
C GLY A 315 -3.28 7.25 -5.14
N ALA A 316 -2.91 8.12 -6.08
CA ALA A 316 -2.62 9.53 -5.81
C ALA A 316 -3.82 10.28 -5.23
N TRP A 317 -5.03 10.00 -5.72
CA TRP A 317 -6.25 10.56 -5.12
C TRP A 317 -6.52 10.04 -3.71
N ILE A 318 -6.43 8.72 -3.50
CA ILE A 318 -6.65 8.13 -2.18
C ILE A 318 -5.63 8.68 -1.18
N GLY A 319 -4.35 8.72 -1.55
CA GLY A 319 -3.27 9.21 -0.69
C GLY A 319 -3.39 10.71 -0.43
N GLY A 320 -3.75 11.49 -1.45
CA GLY A 320 -3.86 12.95 -1.36
C GLY A 320 -5.06 13.43 -0.53
N PHE A 321 -6.22 12.77 -0.68
CA PHE A 321 -7.47 13.24 -0.08
C PHE A 321 -7.88 12.46 1.18
N SER A 322 -7.51 11.18 1.27
CA SER A 322 -8.00 10.25 2.28
C SER A 322 -6.85 9.41 2.85
N TYR A 323 -5.72 10.06 3.17
CA TYR A 323 -4.58 9.39 3.79
C TYR A 323 -4.99 8.65 5.07
N SER A 324 -4.60 7.38 5.16
CA SER A 324 -4.72 6.52 6.34
C SER A 324 -3.51 5.58 6.38
N PRO A 325 -2.75 5.54 7.48
CA PRO A 325 -1.64 4.60 7.65
C PRO A 325 -2.09 3.15 7.48
N THR A 326 -3.24 2.79 8.07
CA THR A 326 -3.84 1.45 8.01
C THR A 326 -4.10 1.02 6.57
N ALA A 327 -4.74 1.89 5.76
CA ALA A 327 -4.99 1.61 4.36
C ALA A 327 -3.67 1.53 3.56
N SER A 328 -2.70 2.37 3.90
CA SER A 328 -1.39 2.41 3.23
C SER A 328 -0.59 1.13 3.43
N VAL A 329 -0.50 0.64 4.67
CA VAL A 329 0.11 -0.66 4.98
C VAL A 329 -0.55 -1.78 4.17
N LEU A 330 -1.88 -1.82 4.14
CA LEU A 330 -2.61 -2.87 3.43
C LEU A 330 -2.38 -2.80 1.90
N PHE A 331 -2.47 -1.62 1.28
CA PHE A 331 -2.30 -1.48 -0.17
C PHE A 331 -0.87 -1.75 -0.63
N LEU A 332 0.14 -1.27 0.11
CA LEU A 332 1.54 -1.60 -0.17
C LEU A 332 1.80 -3.11 -0.06
N ALA A 333 1.26 -3.76 0.97
CA ALA A 333 1.35 -5.20 1.15
C ALA A 333 0.64 -6.00 0.04
N ILE A 334 -0.52 -5.53 -0.43
CA ILE A 334 -1.22 -6.09 -1.59
C ILE A 334 -0.36 -5.96 -2.85
N GLY A 335 0.28 -4.81 -3.08
CA GLY A 335 1.20 -4.58 -4.18
C GLY A 335 2.39 -5.56 -4.15
N ALA A 336 3.05 -5.69 -2.99
CA ALA A 336 4.13 -6.66 -2.79
C ALA A 336 3.68 -8.10 -3.06
N GLY A 337 2.51 -8.51 -2.54
CA GLY A 337 1.92 -9.82 -2.81
C GLY A 337 1.60 -10.04 -4.29
N ALA A 338 1.09 -9.02 -4.99
CA ALA A 338 0.83 -9.09 -6.42
C ALA A 338 2.12 -9.32 -7.23
N ILE A 339 3.22 -8.68 -6.85
CA ILE A 339 4.54 -8.90 -7.43
C ILE A 339 5.01 -10.35 -7.20
N VAL A 340 4.88 -10.88 -5.99
CA VAL A 340 5.22 -12.29 -5.68
C VAL A 340 4.48 -13.24 -6.62
N GLN A 341 3.20 -12.98 -6.87
CA GLN A 341 2.41 -13.79 -7.81
C GLN A 341 2.95 -13.73 -9.24
N VAL A 342 3.37 -12.56 -9.71
CA VAL A 342 3.98 -12.41 -11.04
C VAL A 342 5.27 -13.20 -11.16
N ILE A 343 6.16 -13.07 -10.17
CA ILE A 343 7.42 -13.81 -10.14
C ILE A 343 7.16 -15.31 -10.20
N ALA A 344 6.17 -15.80 -9.45
CA ALA A 344 5.77 -17.21 -9.48
C ALA A 344 5.19 -17.66 -10.83
N VAL A 345 4.44 -16.80 -11.53
CA VAL A 345 3.92 -17.09 -12.88
C VAL A 345 5.04 -17.11 -13.91
N LEU A 346 5.93 -16.11 -13.90
CA LEU A 346 7.08 -16.03 -14.79
C LEU A 346 8.04 -17.19 -14.59
N GLY A 347 8.37 -17.53 -13.33
CA GLY A 347 9.22 -18.66 -13.00
C GLY A 347 8.69 -20.00 -13.51
N ARG A 348 7.38 -20.25 -13.37
CA ARG A 348 6.75 -21.45 -13.93
C ARG A 348 6.78 -21.48 -15.45
N SER A 349 6.47 -20.34 -16.09
CA SER A 349 6.54 -20.21 -17.56
C SER A 349 7.94 -20.49 -18.10
N MET A 350 8.97 -19.99 -17.42
CA MET A 350 10.36 -20.13 -17.82
C MET A 350 10.97 -21.50 -17.48
N GLY A 351 10.47 -22.19 -16.46
CA GLY A 351 10.91 -23.55 -16.11
C GLY A 351 10.21 -24.67 -16.89
N SER A 352 9.20 -24.34 -17.70
CA SER A 352 8.45 -25.32 -18.49
C SER A 352 9.09 -25.60 -19.87
N GLY A 353 8.88 -26.81 -20.41
CA GLY A 353 9.20 -27.13 -21.81
C GLY A 353 10.69 -27.27 -22.13
N GLY A 354 11.49 -27.82 -21.20
CA GLY A 354 12.93 -28.09 -21.41
C GLY A 354 13.84 -26.87 -21.33
N ARG A 355 13.32 -25.74 -20.83
CA ARG A 355 14.07 -24.51 -20.57
C ARG A 355 14.81 -24.62 -19.24
N GLU A 356 15.99 -23.99 -19.16
CA GLU A 356 16.80 -23.96 -17.94
C GLU A 356 16.18 -23.13 -16.80
N GLY A 357 15.11 -22.38 -17.06
CA GLY A 357 14.49 -21.47 -16.10
C GLY A 357 15.49 -20.45 -15.56
N PHE A 358 15.39 -20.10 -14.28
CA PHE A 358 16.35 -19.20 -13.61
C PHE A 358 17.74 -19.83 -13.36
N LYS A 359 17.90 -21.15 -13.56
CA LYS A 359 19.16 -21.84 -13.29
C LYS A 359 20.19 -21.67 -14.41
N GLY A 360 19.76 -21.25 -15.59
CA GLY A 360 20.67 -20.96 -16.70
C GLY A 360 21.57 -19.75 -16.38
N PRO A 361 22.89 -19.80 -16.64
CA PRO A 361 23.81 -18.72 -16.27
C PRO A 361 23.41 -17.34 -16.82
N LEU A 362 22.93 -17.29 -18.06
CA LEU A 362 22.46 -16.05 -18.68
C LEU A 362 21.22 -15.50 -17.96
N ASN A 363 20.28 -16.35 -17.60
CA ASN A 363 19.05 -15.95 -16.91
C ASN A 363 19.34 -15.48 -15.48
N ALA A 364 20.23 -16.16 -14.76
CA ALA A 364 20.72 -15.72 -13.46
C ALA A 364 21.39 -14.33 -13.53
N ALA A 365 22.23 -14.10 -14.55
CA ALA A 365 22.80 -12.78 -14.81
C ALA A 365 21.72 -11.73 -15.10
N GLY A 366 20.64 -12.11 -15.78
CA GLY A 366 19.46 -11.27 -15.97
C GLY A 366 18.85 -10.83 -14.64
N VAL A 367 18.53 -11.77 -13.73
CA VAL A 367 17.98 -11.45 -12.39
C VAL A 367 18.88 -10.48 -11.64
N VAL A 368 20.19 -10.76 -11.59
CA VAL A 368 21.16 -9.90 -10.89
C VAL A 368 21.26 -8.52 -11.54
N ALA A 369 21.28 -8.45 -12.88
CA ALA A 369 21.28 -7.18 -13.60
C ALA A 369 20.01 -6.35 -13.29
N GLY A 370 18.85 -6.99 -13.16
CA GLY A 370 17.62 -6.32 -12.74
C GLY A 370 17.76 -5.70 -11.36
N LEU A 371 18.23 -6.47 -10.38
CA LEU A 371 18.48 -5.98 -9.02
C LEU A 371 19.47 -4.81 -9.01
N ILE A 372 20.57 -4.91 -9.76
CA ILE A 372 21.57 -3.85 -9.86
C ILE A 372 20.98 -2.58 -10.48
N VAL A 373 20.18 -2.70 -11.54
CA VAL A 373 19.54 -1.55 -12.19
C VAL A 373 18.58 -0.86 -11.22
N MET A 374 17.74 -1.61 -10.48
CA MET A 374 16.85 -1.02 -9.49
C MET A 374 17.59 -0.34 -8.34
N TYR A 375 18.64 -0.99 -7.83
CA TYR A 375 19.49 -0.42 -6.80
C TYR A 375 20.15 0.88 -7.29
N ALA A 376 20.68 0.89 -8.52
CA ALA A 376 21.27 2.07 -9.12
C ALA A 376 20.24 3.20 -9.30
N THR A 377 19.01 2.90 -9.73
CA THR A 377 17.95 3.92 -9.81
C THR A 377 17.63 4.52 -8.45
N GLY A 378 17.61 3.73 -7.37
CA GLY A 378 17.44 4.24 -6.01
C GLY A 378 18.56 5.20 -5.60
N LEU A 379 19.81 4.91 -5.95
CA LEU A 379 20.96 5.80 -5.68
C LEU A 379 20.86 7.14 -6.43
N PHE A 380 20.36 7.13 -7.68
CA PHE A 380 20.21 8.36 -8.47
C PHE A 380 19.05 9.25 -8.01
N VAL A 381 18.05 8.67 -7.36
CA VAL A 381 16.86 9.40 -6.86
C VAL A 381 17.10 9.97 -5.47
N ALA A 382 17.93 9.30 -4.66
CA ALA A 382 18.31 9.75 -3.32
C ALA A 382 19.41 10.83 -3.31
N ALA A 383 20.00 11.17 -4.47
CA ALA A 383 21.05 12.16 -4.64
C ALA A 383 20.49 13.45 -5.24
#